data_AF-A0A139NMM0-F1
#
_entry.id   AF-A0A139NMM0-F1
#
_cell.length_a   1.000
_cell.length_b   1.000
_cell.length_c   1.000
_cell.angle_alpha   90.00
_cell.angle_beta   90.00
_cell.angle_gamma   90.00
#
_symmetry.space_group_name_H-M   'P 1'
#
loop_
_entity.id
_entity.type
_entity.pdbx_description
1 polymer ?
#
loop_
_entity_poly.entity_id
_entity_poly.type
_entity_poly.pdbx_seq_one_letter_code
_entity_poly.pdbx_strand_id
1 'polypeptide(L)'
;MFDRAFAQLLSHYQFASFSGLGHSNGGLIYTAFLQRYFQKYEGVTMEKLLTIASPYNLNRKNPDKQTDMLKDFLAQQDRLPANLQHLSIIGLFLGETDGIVHRTSVEAGRLIYKGRIHSHQEVVITGKKAHHSALVLNDEVISLIKKFLFT
;
A
#
# COMPACT_ATOMS: atom_id res chain seq x y z
N MET A 1 -6.62 -13.92 -7.66
CA MET A 1 -6.47 -14.87 -6.53
C MET A 1 -6.85 -14.22 -5.21
N PHE A 2 -6.28 -13.05 -4.85
CA PHE A 2 -6.61 -12.33 -3.61
C PHE A 2 -8.12 -12.07 -3.42
N ASP A 3 -8.78 -11.60 -4.46
CA ASP A 3 -10.24 -11.39 -4.49
C ASP A 3 -11.05 -12.64 -4.08
N ARG A 4 -10.69 -13.82 -4.60
CA ARG A 4 -11.39 -15.07 -4.25
C ARG A 4 -11.15 -15.48 -2.80
N ALA A 5 -9.92 -15.30 -2.30
CA ALA A 5 -9.59 -15.56 -0.90
C ALA A 5 -10.36 -14.61 0.02
N PHE A 6 -10.46 -13.33 -0.33
CA PHE A 6 -11.26 -12.36 0.41
C PHE A 6 -12.75 -12.74 0.45
N ALA A 7 -13.34 -13.12 -0.69
CA ALA A 7 -14.74 -13.60 -0.73
C ALA A 7 -14.97 -14.80 0.19
N GLN A 8 -14.03 -15.75 0.22
CA GLN A 8 -14.13 -16.93 1.07
C GLN A 8 -14.03 -16.56 2.56
N LEU A 9 -13.09 -15.68 2.93
CA LEU A 9 -12.98 -15.17 4.30
C LEU A 9 -14.23 -14.42 4.72
N LEU A 10 -14.76 -13.54 3.88
CA LEU A 10 -15.97 -12.79 4.14
C LEU A 10 -17.18 -13.73 4.31
N SER A 11 -17.34 -14.71 3.44
CA SER A 11 -18.42 -15.69 3.54
C SER A 11 -18.34 -16.53 4.82
N HIS A 12 -17.14 -16.81 5.33
CA HIS A 12 -16.95 -17.66 6.48
C HIS A 12 -17.04 -16.90 7.81
N TYR A 13 -16.38 -15.74 7.90
CA TYR A 13 -16.27 -14.96 9.13
C TYR A 13 -17.27 -13.81 9.22
N GLN A 14 -17.93 -13.44 8.12
CA GLN A 14 -18.99 -12.44 8.05
C GLN A 14 -18.62 -11.07 8.66
N PHE A 15 -17.36 -10.66 8.51
CA PHE A 15 -16.89 -9.36 9.00
C PHE A 15 -17.47 -8.21 8.16
N ALA A 16 -17.82 -7.10 8.81
CA ALA A 16 -18.31 -5.89 8.15
C ALA A 16 -17.19 -4.90 7.80
N SER A 17 -16.01 -5.03 8.43
CA SER A 17 -14.87 -4.15 8.17
C SER A 17 -13.55 -4.87 8.33
N PHE A 18 -12.51 -4.33 7.71
CA PHE A 18 -11.14 -4.84 7.86
C PHE A 18 -10.09 -3.74 7.60
N SER A 19 -8.87 -4.02 8.04
CA SER A 19 -7.67 -3.26 7.73
C SER A 19 -6.70 -4.12 6.92
N GLY A 20 -5.84 -3.49 6.12
CA GLY A 20 -4.90 -4.17 5.23
C GLY A 20 -3.46 -3.78 5.50
N LEU A 21 -2.56 -4.76 5.37
CA LEU A 21 -1.12 -4.56 5.38
C LEU A 21 -0.50 -5.23 4.16
N GLY A 22 0.17 -4.45 3.32
CA GLY A 22 0.85 -4.94 2.11
C GLY A 22 2.33 -4.61 2.12
N HIS A 23 3.20 -5.61 2.25
CA HIS A 23 4.64 -5.45 2.04
C HIS A 23 5.00 -5.70 0.58
N SER A 24 5.86 -4.84 0.02
CA SER A 24 6.35 -4.95 -1.35
C SER A 24 5.19 -5.05 -2.35
N ASN A 25 5.18 -6.08 -3.21
CA ASN A 25 4.09 -6.33 -4.15
C ASN A 25 2.71 -6.52 -3.48
N GLY A 26 2.67 -6.85 -2.18
CA GLY A 26 1.43 -6.92 -1.41
C GLY A 26 0.65 -5.60 -1.44
N GLY A 27 1.33 -4.45 -1.39
CA GLY A 27 0.64 -3.16 -1.53
C GLY A 27 0.03 -2.98 -2.91
N LEU A 28 0.73 -3.37 -3.98
CA LEU A 28 0.20 -3.34 -5.35
C LEU A 28 -1.03 -4.23 -5.52
N ILE A 29 -1.01 -5.41 -4.89
CA ILE A 29 -2.14 -6.34 -4.88
C ILE A 29 -3.34 -5.71 -4.17
N TYR A 30 -3.14 -5.05 -3.03
CA TYR A 30 -4.21 -4.31 -2.35
C TYR A 30 -4.75 -3.17 -3.20
N THR A 31 -3.88 -2.37 -3.84
CA THR A 31 -4.31 -1.30 -4.75
C THR A 31 -5.18 -1.84 -5.88
N ALA A 32 -4.71 -2.89 -6.56
CA ALA A 32 -5.45 -3.53 -7.63
C ALA A 32 -6.78 -4.12 -7.13
N PHE A 33 -6.79 -4.71 -5.94
CA PHE A 33 -7.99 -5.27 -5.33
C PHE A 33 -9.05 -4.19 -5.08
N LEU A 34 -8.64 -3.10 -4.43
CA LEU A 34 -9.50 -1.97 -4.11
C LEU A 34 -10.10 -1.34 -5.36
N GLN A 35 -9.28 -1.13 -6.39
CA GLN A 35 -9.71 -0.46 -7.61
C GLN A 35 -10.55 -1.35 -8.55
N ARG A 36 -10.34 -2.67 -8.56
CA ARG A 36 -10.94 -3.55 -9.56
C ARG A 36 -12.07 -4.44 -9.02
N TYR A 37 -12.03 -4.81 -7.75
CA TYR A 37 -12.93 -5.83 -7.21
C TYR A 37 -13.71 -5.39 -5.98
N PHE A 38 -13.19 -4.47 -5.16
CA PHE A 38 -13.74 -4.23 -3.84
C PHE A 38 -15.20 -3.72 -3.84
N GLN A 39 -15.60 -2.95 -4.85
CA GLN A 39 -16.96 -2.42 -4.99
C GLN A 39 -18.06 -3.49 -5.03
N LYS A 40 -17.74 -4.75 -5.33
CA LYS A 40 -18.73 -5.85 -5.35
C LYS A 40 -19.10 -6.37 -3.95
N TYR A 41 -18.34 -6.00 -2.91
CA TYR A 41 -18.58 -6.43 -1.54
C TYR A 41 -19.37 -5.38 -0.78
N GLU A 42 -20.65 -5.25 -1.14
CA GLU A 42 -21.56 -4.30 -0.51
C GLU A 42 -21.65 -4.52 1.01
N GLY A 43 -21.70 -3.42 1.76
CA GLY A 43 -21.76 -3.45 3.22
C GLY A 43 -20.44 -3.74 3.92
N VAL A 44 -19.35 -4.01 3.18
CA VAL A 44 -18.01 -4.20 3.75
C VAL A 44 -17.17 -2.95 3.58
N THR A 45 -16.51 -2.50 4.64
CA THR A 45 -15.64 -1.31 4.61
C THR A 45 -14.17 -1.65 4.82
N MET A 46 -13.30 -0.84 4.22
CA MET A 46 -11.87 -0.87 4.48
C MET A 46 -11.40 0.53 4.85
N GLU A 47 -11.08 0.73 6.13
CA GLU A 47 -10.73 2.07 6.64
C GLU A 47 -9.24 2.34 6.59
N LYS A 48 -8.39 1.32 6.75
CA LYS A 48 -6.94 1.51 6.89
C LYS A 48 -6.15 0.56 6.01
N LEU A 49 -5.23 1.12 5.22
CA LEU A 49 -4.23 0.40 4.46
C LEU A 49 -2.85 0.87 4.89
N LEU A 50 -1.98 -0.04 5.29
CA LEU A 50 -0.57 0.23 5.50
C LEU A 50 0.24 -0.51 4.44
N THR A 51 1.08 0.19 3.69
CA THR A 51 1.98 -0.43 2.73
C THR A 51 3.43 -0.19 3.11
N ILE A 52 4.29 -1.19 2.86
CA ILE A 52 5.70 -1.17 3.23
C ILE A 52 6.53 -1.42 1.97
N ALA A 53 7.26 -0.42 1.49
CA ALA A 53 8.14 -0.50 0.33
C ALA A 53 7.46 -1.02 -0.95
N SER A 54 6.21 -0.62 -1.19
CA SER A 54 5.46 -1.06 -2.37
C SER A 54 5.93 -0.35 -3.64
N PRO A 55 6.36 -1.08 -4.69
CA PRO A 55 6.98 -0.48 -5.86
C PRO A 55 5.94 -0.04 -6.92
N TYR A 56 5.22 1.05 -6.66
CA TYR A 56 4.14 1.52 -7.56
C TYR A 56 4.61 1.89 -8.96
N ASN A 57 5.88 2.28 -9.13
CA ASN A 57 6.51 2.49 -10.43
C ASN A 57 7.61 1.45 -10.74
N LEU A 58 7.47 0.24 -10.18
CA LEU A 58 8.43 -0.87 -10.31
C LEU A 58 9.88 -0.43 -9.98
N ASN A 59 10.81 -0.60 -10.91
CA ASN A 59 12.23 -0.28 -10.74
C ASN A 59 12.61 1.10 -11.29
N ARG A 60 11.65 1.96 -11.62
CA ARG A 60 11.92 3.28 -12.20
C ARG A 60 12.43 4.27 -11.16
N LYS A 61 13.62 4.82 -11.42
CA LYS A 61 14.23 5.90 -10.63
C LYS A 61 13.79 7.31 -11.07
N ASN A 62 13.33 7.44 -12.31
CA ASN A 62 12.82 8.71 -12.82
C ASN A 62 11.28 8.75 -12.60
N PRO A 63 10.76 9.69 -11.79
CA PRO A 63 9.33 9.81 -11.51
C PRO A 63 8.50 10.17 -12.75
N ASP A 64 9.09 10.81 -13.76
CA ASP A 64 8.40 11.22 -14.99
C ASP A 64 8.16 10.04 -15.94
N LYS A 65 8.90 8.94 -15.78
CA LYS A 65 8.75 7.72 -16.59
C LYS A 65 7.81 6.73 -15.89
N GLN A 66 6.51 6.90 -16.13
CA GLN A 66 5.49 6.01 -15.59
C GLN A 66 5.44 4.66 -16.33
N THR A 67 5.47 3.58 -15.57
CA THR A 67 5.19 2.22 -16.07
C THR A 67 3.71 2.08 -16.42
N ASP A 68 3.37 1.10 -17.26
CA ASP A 68 1.97 0.86 -17.63
C ASP A 68 1.14 0.40 -16.42
N MET A 69 1.74 -0.33 -15.48
CA MET A 69 1.10 -0.65 -14.20
C MET A 69 0.74 0.59 -13.40
N LEU A 70 1.64 1.59 -13.31
CA LEU A 70 1.32 2.84 -12.64
C LEU A 70 0.18 3.56 -13.36
N LYS A 71 0.24 3.67 -14.70
CA LYS A 71 -0.83 4.29 -15.49
C LYS A 71 -2.19 3.61 -15.27
N ASP A 72 -2.21 2.27 -15.20
CA ASP A 72 -3.41 1.50 -14.87
C ASP A 72 -3.98 1.89 -13.50
N PHE A 73 -3.12 2.04 -12.49
CA PHE A 73 -3.55 2.51 -11.17
C PHE A 73 -4.06 3.95 -11.21
N LEU A 74 -3.43 4.84 -12.00
CA LEU A 74 -3.87 6.23 -12.16
C LEU A 74 -5.24 6.33 -12.83
N ALA A 75 -5.51 5.48 -13.82
CA ALA A 75 -6.79 5.44 -14.54
C ALA A 75 -7.97 4.95 -13.70
N GLN A 76 -7.72 4.31 -12.54
CA GLN A 76 -8.74 3.69 -11.70
C GLN A 76 -8.82 4.30 -10.28
N GLN A 77 -8.18 5.45 -10.06
CA GLN A 77 -8.08 6.09 -8.74
C GLN A 77 -9.42 6.39 -8.09
N ASP A 78 -10.41 6.81 -8.88
CA ASP A 78 -11.74 7.19 -8.39
C ASP A 78 -12.56 5.98 -7.88
N ARG A 79 -12.04 4.76 -8.05
CA ARG A 79 -12.65 3.55 -7.49
C ARG A 79 -12.16 3.21 -6.08
N LEU A 80 -11.16 3.93 -5.57
CA LEU A 80 -10.68 3.74 -4.20
C LEU A 80 -11.78 4.13 -3.19
N PRO A 81 -11.86 3.44 -2.03
CA PRO A 81 -12.81 3.84 -0.99
C PRO A 81 -12.50 5.25 -0.48
N ALA A 82 -13.48 6.16 -0.55
CA ALA A 82 -13.27 7.56 -0.17
C ALA A 82 -12.91 7.74 1.31
N ASN A 83 -13.35 6.83 2.18
CA ASN A 83 -13.03 6.83 3.61
C ASN A 83 -11.67 6.18 3.96
N LEU A 84 -10.91 5.69 2.97
CA LEU A 84 -9.65 5.01 3.20
C LEU A 84 -8.57 5.96 3.75
N GLN A 85 -7.85 5.49 4.76
CA GLN A 85 -6.61 6.05 5.26
C GLN A 85 -5.46 5.18 4.79
N HIS A 86 -4.44 5.79 4.17
CA HIS A 86 -3.29 5.07 3.65
C HIS A 86 -1.98 5.57 4.28
N LEU A 87 -1.25 4.68 4.95
CA LEU A 87 0.10 4.91 5.43
C LEU A 87 1.11 4.15 4.54
N SER A 88 1.99 4.87 3.86
CA SER A 88 3.05 4.32 3.01
C SER A 88 4.41 4.43 3.71
N ILE A 89 5.05 3.30 3.98
CA ILE A 89 6.38 3.24 4.58
C ILE A 89 7.43 3.09 3.48
N ILE A 90 8.40 4.02 3.47
CA ILE A 90 9.50 4.09 2.53
C ILE A 90 10.79 3.69 3.28
N GLY A 91 11.49 2.65 2.82
CA GLY A 91 12.77 2.25 3.38
C GLY A 91 13.95 2.87 2.61
N LEU A 92 14.93 3.42 3.33
CA LEU A 92 16.19 3.93 2.81
C LEU A 92 17.36 3.26 3.53
N PHE A 93 17.75 2.09 3.01
CA PHE A 93 18.89 1.32 3.51
C PHE A 93 20.21 1.98 3.13
N LEU A 94 20.33 2.39 1.86
CA LEU A 94 21.51 3.04 1.31
C LEU A 94 21.09 4.02 0.21
N GLY A 95 21.34 5.31 0.43
CA GLY A 95 20.89 6.37 -0.48
C GLY A 95 19.35 6.39 -0.60
N GLU A 96 18.84 6.46 -1.83
CA GLU A 96 17.41 6.56 -2.12
C GLU A 96 16.73 5.19 -2.35
N THR A 97 17.21 4.11 -1.73
CA THR A 97 16.65 2.76 -1.91
C THR A 97 16.73 1.92 -0.63
N ASP A 98 15.79 0.99 -0.49
CA ASP A 98 15.82 -0.08 0.51
C ASP A 98 16.71 -1.27 0.09
N GLY A 99 17.44 -1.16 -1.02
CA GLY A 99 18.27 -2.23 -1.59
C GLY A 99 17.60 -2.99 -2.73
N ILE A 100 16.28 -2.84 -2.94
CA ILE A 100 15.52 -3.48 -4.02
C ILE A 100 14.66 -2.45 -4.76
N VAL A 101 13.86 -1.69 -4.01
CA VAL A 101 12.92 -0.69 -4.51
C VAL A 101 13.51 0.69 -4.31
N HIS A 102 13.44 1.50 -5.36
CA HIS A 102 13.86 2.89 -5.29
C HIS A 102 12.75 3.75 -4.69
N ARG A 103 13.11 4.74 -3.88
CA ARG A 103 12.19 5.67 -3.20
C ARG A 103 11.12 6.23 -4.14
N THR A 104 11.53 6.72 -5.30
CA THR A 104 10.62 7.32 -6.30
C THR A 104 9.52 6.36 -6.77
N SER A 105 9.77 5.05 -6.74
CA SER A 105 8.76 4.03 -7.04
C SER A 105 7.72 3.90 -5.94
N VAL A 106 8.15 4.01 -4.67
CA VAL A 106 7.24 3.99 -3.52
C VAL A 106 6.43 5.28 -3.43
N GLU A 107 7.08 6.43 -3.61
CA GLU A 107 6.44 7.76 -3.62
C GLU A 107 5.46 7.95 -4.79
N ALA A 108 5.56 7.15 -5.86
CA ALA A 108 4.55 7.16 -6.92
C ALA A 108 3.16 6.74 -6.40
N GLY A 109 3.08 6.07 -5.25
CA GLY A 109 1.84 5.81 -4.54
C GLY A 109 1.07 7.10 -4.22
N ARG A 110 1.75 8.21 -3.95
CA ARG A 110 1.12 9.51 -3.72
C ARG A 110 0.24 9.95 -4.88
N LEU A 111 0.65 9.65 -6.12
CA LEU A 111 -0.15 9.97 -7.30
C LEU A 111 -1.46 9.19 -7.30
N ILE A 112 -1.46 7.94 -6.82
CA ILE A 112 -2.61 7.04 -6.77
C ILE A 112 -3.62 7.45 -5.69
N TYR A 113 -3.13 7.80 -4.50
CA TYR A 113 -3.98 7.94 -3.30
C TYR A 113 -4.30 9.39 -2.93
N LYS A 114 -3.36 10.33 -3.06
CA LYS A 114 -3.52 11.68 -2.50
C LYS A 114 -4.65 12.43 -3.21
N GLY A 115 -5.61 12.94 -2.42
CA GLY A 115 -6.77 13.68 -2.93
C GLY A 115 -7.92 12.81 -3.43
N ARG A 116 -7.79 11.46 -3.35
CA ARG A 116 -8.82 10.49 -3.77
C ARG A 116 -9.46 9.76 -2.59
N ILE A 117 -8.72 9.66 -1.50
CA ILE A 117 -9.13 8.99 -0.25
C ILE A 117 -9.03 9.97 0.93
N HIS A 118 -9.50 9.56 2.11
CA HIS A 118 -9.55 10.39 3.30
C HIS A 118 -8.18 10.93 3.71
N SER A 119 -7.15 10.09 3.74
CA SER A 119 -5.79 10.54 4.04
C SER A 119 -4.73 9.66 3.39
N HIS A 120 -3.61 10.30 3.01
CA HIS A 120 -2.41 9.61 2.56
C HIS A 120 -1.20 10.21 3.28
N GLN A 121 -0.46 9.34 3.97
CA GLN A 121 0.73 9.70 4.74
C GLN A 121 1.91 8.85 4.27
N GLU A 122 3.10 9.46 4.28
CA GLU A 122 4.36 8.79 3.95
C GLU A 122 5.29 8.89 5.15
N VAL A 123 5.92 7.78 5.52
CA VAL A 123 6.94 7.74 6.58
C VAL A 123 8.21 7.10 6.04
N VAL A 124 9.33 7.78 6.25
CA VAL A 124 10.65 7.33 5.81
C VAL A 124 11.38 6.67 6.97
N ILE A 125 11.85 5.44 6.76
CA ILE A 125 12.67 4.67 7.69
C ILE A 125 14.06 4.54 7.10
N THR A 126 15.10 4.92 7.85
CA THR A 126 16.48 4.95 7.36
C THR A 126 17.38 3.98 8.11
N GLY A 127 18.55 3.69 7.54
CA GLY A 127 19.61 2.92 8.20
C GLY A 127 19.58 1.42 7.90
N LYS A 128 20.44 0.65 8.57
CA LYS A 128 20.69 -0.76 8.21
C LYS A 128 19.46 -1.66 8.30
N LYS A 129 18.53 -1.36 9.23
CA LYS A 129 17.24 -2.09 9.37
C LYS A 129 16.16 -1.58 8.39
N ALA A 130 16.50 -0.71 7.44
CA ALA A 130 15.60 -0.26 6.39
C ALA A 130 15.78 -1.03 5.07
N HIS A 131 16.55 -2.13 5.07
CA HIS A 131 16.65 -3.02 3.90
C HIS A 131 15.29 -3.67 3.60
N HIS A 132 14.97 -3.90 2.32
CA HIS A 132 13.65 -4.30 1.84
C HIS A 132 12.99 -5.43 2.64
N SER A 133 13.72 -6.53 2.85
CA SER A 133 13.25 -7.69 3.62
C SER A 133 13.29 -7.48 5.14
N ALA A 134 14.12 -6.56 5.63
CA ALA A 134 14.27 -6.27 7.06
C ALA A 134 13.24 -5.26 7.58
N LEU A 135 12.60 -4.49 6.71
CA LEU A 135 11.60 -3.48 7.07
C LEU A 135 10.46 -4.06 7.90
N VAL A 136 10.01 -5.28 7.61
CA VAL A 136 8.91 -5.94 8.36
C VAL A 136 9.32 -6.34 9.80
N LEU A 137 10.63 -6.38 10.08
CA LEU A 137 11.20 -6.67 11.40
C LEU A 137 11.76 -5.40 12.08
N ASN A 138 11.61 -4.23 11.47
CA ASN A 138 12.10 -2.98 12.01
C ASN A 138 11.20 -2.51 13.16
N ASP A 139 11.81 -2.17 14.31
CA ASP A 139 11.08 -1.81 15.53
C ASP A 139 10.19 -0.56 15.34
N GLU A 140 10.64 0.42 14.56
CA GLU A 140 9.85 1.60 14.21
C GLU A 140 8.67 1.24 13.30
N VAL A 141 8.89 0.37 12.31
CA VAL A 141 7.83 -0.12 11.42
C VAL A 141 6.78 -0.90 12.21
N ILE A 142 7.21 -1.77 13.13
CA ILE A 142 6.29 -2.50 14.02
C ILE A 142 5.49 -1.54 14.89
N SER A 143 6.13 -0.49 15.42
CA SER A 143 5.45 0.55 16.20
C SER A 143 4.41 1.29 15.35
N LEU A 144 4.73 1.63 14.10
CA LEU A 144 3.79 2.25 13.16
C LEU A 144 2.64 1.32 12.81
N ILE A 145 2.88 0.03 12.58
CA ILE A 145 1.83 -0.97 12.34
C ILE A 145 0.85 -0.99 13.51
N LYS A 146 1.37 -1.08 14.75
CA LYS A 146 0.54 -1.09 15.97
C LYS A 146 -0.30 0.18 16.10
N LYS A 147 0.32 1.34 15.92
CA LYS A 147 -0.32 2.66 16.06
C LYS A 147 -1.26 3.04 14.92
N PHE A 148 -1.07 2.48 13.73
CA PHE A 148 -1.91 2.85 12.60
C PHE A 148 -3.10 1.88 12.49
N LEU A 149 -2.83 0.57 12.52
CA LEU A 149 -3.88 -0.42 12.23
C LEU A 149 -4.77 -0.76 13.43
N PHE A 150 -4.30 -0.59 14.66
CA PHE A 150 -4.99 -1.07 15.87
C PHE A 150 -5.42 0.02 16.84
N THR A 151 -5.25 1.29 16.47
CA THR A 151 -5.83 2.46 17.14
C THR A 151 -6.44 3.35 16.08
#